data_AF-C6FBZ7-F1
#
_entry.id   AF-C6FBZ7-F1
#
_cell.length_a   1.000
_cell.length_b   1.000
_cell.length_c   1.000
_cell.angle_alpha   90.00
_cell.angle_beta   90.00
_cell.angle_gamma   90.00
#
_symmetry.space_group_name_H-M   'P 1'
#
loop_
_entity.id
_entity.type
_entity.pdbx_description
1 polymer ?
#
loop_
_entity_poly.entity_id
_entity_poly.type
_entity_poly.pdbx_seq_one_letter_code
_entity_poly.pdbx_strand_id
1 'polypeptide(L)'
;EDDTEEVAEIKAAHFEESMKYARRSVSDADIRKYQAFAQTLQQSRGFGSEFRFADRPAGTTAAASDPFTTSDNKEYDDLYS
;
A
#
# COMPACT_ATOMS: atom_id res chain seq x y z
N GLU A 1 -35.05 28.48 31.50
CA GLU A 1 -34.81 27.07 31.13
C GLU A 1 -34.96 26.89 29.61
N ASP A 2 -34.24 27.68 28.83
CA ASP A 2 -33.93 27.38 27.42
C ASP A 2 -32.50 27.88 27.16
N ASP A 3 -31.59 27.40 28.01
CA ASP A 3 -30.15 27.61 27.85
C ASP A 3 -29.63 26.54 26.89
N THR A 4 -30.02 26.65 25.62
CA THR A 4 -29.35 25.92 24.55
C THR A 4 -28.00 26.59 24.33
N GLU A 5 -27.00 26.21 25.13
CA GLU A 5 -25.60 26.59 24.93
C GLU A 5 -25.23 26.41 23.46
N GLU A 6 -24.97 27.53 22.77
CA GLU A 6 -24.56 27.54 21.37
C GLU A 6 -23.22 26.80 21.25
N VAL A 7 -23.28 25.53 20.84
CA VAL A 7 -22.10 24.68 20.77
C VAL A 7 -21.13 25.26 19.76
N ALA A 8 -19.92 25.60 20.20
CA ALA A 8 -18.89 26.11 19.32
C ALA A 8 -18.50 25.05 18.26
N GLU A 9 -18.66 25.40 16.98
CA GLU A 9 -18.36 24.52 15.86
C GLU A 9 -16.97 24.77 15.27
N ILE A 10 -16.31 23.69 14.85
CA ILE A 10 -15.05 23.77 14.11
C ILE A 10 -15.35 24.12 12.64
N LYS A 11 -15.21 25.41 12.32
CA LYS A 11 -15.33 25.98 10.96
C LYS A 11 -14.04 25.86 10.15
N ALA A 12 -14.13 26.05 8.83
CA ALA A 12 -13.01 26.01 7.88
C ALA A 12 -11.81 26.90 8.30
N ALA A 13 -12.08 28.09 8.86
CA ALA A 13 -11.04 29.00 9.32
C ALA A 13 -10.08 28.37 10.35
N HIS A 14 -10.57 27.49 11.23
CA HIS A 14 -9.73 26.79 12.21
C HIS A 14 -8.79 25.79 11.53
N PHE A 15 -9.25 25.13 10.45
CA PHE A 15 -8.40 24.24 9.66
C PHE A 15 -7.35 25.03 8.89
N GLU A 16 -7.70 26.18 8.31
CA GLU A 16 -6.74 27.05 7.62
C GLU A 16 -5.62 27.52 8.54
N GLU A 17 -5.94 27.89 9.78
CA GLU A 17 -4.93 28.24 10.79
C GLU A 17 -4.09 27.03 11.17
N SER A 18 -4.71 25.87 11.39
CA SER A 18 -4.01 24.63 11.75
C SER A 18 -3.04 24.18 10.64
N MET A 19 -3.42 24.33 9.37
CA MET A 19 -2.60 23.93 8.22
C MET A 19 -1.32 24.76 8.07
N LYS A 20 -1.26 26.00 8.60
CA LYS A 20 -0.03 26.80 8.61
C LYS A 20 1.10 26.14 9.40
N TYR A 21 0.76 25.37 10.43
CA TYR A 21 1.72 24.71 11.30
C TYR A 21 1.87 23.21 11.00
N ALA A 22 0.98 22.65 10.17
CA ALA A 22 1.06 21.26 9.76
C ALA A 22 2.28 21.03 8.86
N ARG A 23 3.01 19.93 9.10
CA ARG A 23 4.14 19.52 8.27
C ARG A 23 4.19 18.00 8.13
N ARG A 24 4.79 17.55 7.02
CA ARG A 24 5.04 16.13 6.77
C ARG A 24 5.97 15.57 7.86
N SER A 25 5.57 14.47 8.47
CA SER A 25 6.38 13.77 9.49
C SER A 25 7.47 12.89 8.88
N VAL A 26 7.34 12.51 7.60
CA VAL A 26 8.27 11.60 6.90
C VAL A 26 8.98 12.34 5.76
N SER A 27 10.29 12.10 5.64
CA SER A 27 11.14 12.70 4.61
C SER A 27 10.98 12.02 3.24
N ASP A 28 11.29 12.73 2.15
CA ASP A 28 11.29 12.15 0.80
C ASP A 28 12.36 11.06 0.61
N ALA A 29 13.42 11.11 1.43
CA ALA A 29 14.44 10.05 1.43
C ALA A 29 13.86 8.75 1.99
N ASP A 30 13.10 8.82 3.07
CA ASP A 30 12.52 7.62 3.69
C ASP A 30 11.38 7.06 2.85
N ILE A 31 10.57 7.91 2.23
CA ILE A 31 9.54 7.45 1.27
C ILE A 31 10.18 6.62 0.15
N ARG A 32 11.27 7.08 -0.45
CA ARG A 32 11.98 6.34 -1.50
C ARG A 32 12.53 5.00 -1.01
N LYS A 33 13.11 4.95 0.19
CA LYS A 33 13.61 3.70 0.78
C LYS A 33 12.47 2.69 0.95
N TYR A 34 11.34 3.11 1.50
CA TYR A 34 10.21 2.22 1.72
C TYR A 34 9.52 1.79 0.42
N GLN A 35 9.44 2.67 -0.59
CA GLN A 35 8.97 2.30 -1.93
C GLN A 35 9.87 1.23 -2.57
N ALA A 36 11.20 1.43 -2.55
CA ALA A 36 12.14 0.45 -3.07
C ALA A 36 12.04 -0.88 -2.33
N PHE A 37 11.96 -0.84 -0.98
CA PHE A 37 11.79 -2.04 -0.17
C PHE A 37 10.51 -2.81 -0.52
N ALA A 38 9.36 -2.12 -0.67
CA ALA A 38 8.10 -2.76 -1.03
C ALA A 38 8.18 -3.46 -2.40
N GLN A 39 8.87 -2.85 -3.37
CA GLN A 39 9.04 -3.42 -4.70
C GLN A 39 9.98 -4.64 -4.70
N THR A 40 11.03 -4.64 -3.89
CA THR A 40 12.04 -5.72 -3.88
C THR A 40 11.81 -6.77 -2.79
N LEU A 41 10.76 -6.64 -1.97
CA LEU A 41 10.51 -7.49 -0.80
C LEU A 41 10.39 -8.99 -1.14
N GLN A 42 9.78 -9.31 -2.29
CA GLN A 42 9.70 -10.69 -2.78
C GLN A 42 10.99 -11.17 -3.47
N GLN A 43 11.77 -10.25 -4.05
CA GLN A 43 13.04 -10.56 -4.70
C GLN A 43 14.14 -10.87 -3.68
N SER A 44 14.21 -10.11 -2.58
CA SER A 44 15.24 -10.30 -1.53
C SER A 44 15.04 -11.56 -0.70
N ARG A 45 13.83 -12.13 -0.70
CA ARG A 45 13.55 -13.45 -0.10
C ARG A 45 14.09 -14.61 -0.96
N GLY A 46 14.69 -14.29 -2.11
CA GLY A 46 15.16 -15.26 -3.08
C GLY A 46 13.97 -15.87 -3.81
N PHE A 47 13.93 -15.70 -5.13
CA PHE A 47 13.08 -16.54 -5.97
C PHE A 47 13.65 -17.97 -5.87
N GLY A 48 12.96 -18.87 -5.17
CA GLY A 48 13.35 -20.28 -5.09
C GLY A 48 14.28 -20.68 -3.95
N SER A 49 13.91 -20.45 -2.68
CA SER A 49 14.21 -21.50 -1.70
C SER A 49 13.16 -22.59 -1.86
N GLU A 50 13.46 -23.55 -2.74
CA GLU A 50 12.77 -24.82 -2.92
C GLU A 50 12.71 -25.58 -1.57
N PHE A 51 11.89 -25.13 -0.63
CA PHE A 51 11.56 -25.93 0.54
C PHE A 51 10.55 -26.98 0.09
N ARG A 52 11.08 -28.11 -0.38
CA ARG A 52 10.34 -29.35 -0.59
C ARG A 52 10.81 -30.32 0.47
N PHE A 53 9.88 -30.82 1.27
CA PHE A 53 10.18 -31.95 2.14
C PHE A 53 10.69 -33.10 1.28
N ALA A 54 11.83 -33.69 1.66
CA ALA A 54 12.41 -34.85 1.00
C ALA A 54 11.56 -36.10 1.30
N ASP A 55 10.35 -36.19 0.73
CA ASP A 55 9.70 -37.40 0.21
C ASP A 55 8.25 -37.08 -0.19
N ARG A 56 7.92 -37.09 -1.48
CA ARG A 56 6.56 -37.51 -1.89
C ARG A 56 6.57 -38.03 -3.34
N PRO A 57 6.14 -39.28 -3.57
CA PRO A 57 6.12 -39.87 -4.90
C PRO A 57 5.17 -39.11 -5.82
N ALA A 58 5.57 -39.00 -7.09
CA ALA A 58 4.85 -38.30 -8.16
C ALA A 58 3.38 -38.73 -8.22
N GLY A 59 2.47 -37.76 -8.07
CA GLY A 59 1.03 -38.00 -8.14
C GLY A 59 0.24 -36.70 -8.18
N THR A 60 -0.03 -36.25 -9.41
CA THR A 60 -1.22 -35.49 -9.83
C THR A 60 -1.56 -34.23 -9.04
N THR A 61 -1.23 -33.05 -9.60
CA THR A 61 -2.20 -31.96 -9.76
C THR A 61 -1.79 -31.06 -10.93
N ALA A 62 -2.60 -31.13 -11.98
CA ALA A 62 -2.70 -30.10 -13.00
C ALA A 62 -3.22 -28.79 -12.38
N ALA A 63 -2.92 -27.68 -13.06
CA ALA A 63 -3.46 -26.34 -12.88
C ALA A 63 -3.02 -25.58 -11.62
N ALA A 64 -1.73 -25.24 -11.53
CA ALA A 64 -1.33 -24.00 -10.88
C ALA A 64 -1.40 -22.90 -11.94
N SER A 65 -2.50 -22.14 -11.91
CA SER A 65 -2.60 -20.85 -12.58
C SER A 65 -1.35 -20.02 -12.28
N ASP A 66 -0.67 -19.57 -13.33
CA ASP A 66 0.45 -18.65 -13.28
C ASP A 66 0.11 -17.46 -12.36
N PRO A 67 0.85 -17.21 -11.27
CA PRO A 67 0.68 -15.98 -10.47
C PRO A 67 1.26 -14.76 -11.19
N PHE A 68 1.72 -14.92 -12.43
CA PHE A 68 2.43 -13.91 -13.21
C PHE A 68 1.91 -13.76 -14.64
N THR A 69 0.65 -14.10 -14.94
CA THR A 69 0.03 -13.51 -16.13
C THR A 69 -0.17 -12.03 -15.87
N THR A 70 0.85 -11.25 -16.22
CA THR A 70 0.78 -9.84 -16.54
C THR A 70 -0.38 -9.64 -17.54
N SER A 71 -1.54 -9.31 -17.01
CA SER A 71 -2.73 -8.82 -17.68
C SER A 71 -3.36 -7.96 -16.58
N ASP A 72 -3.28 -6.63 -16.57
CA ASP A 72 -3.21 -5.70 -17.69
C ASP A 72 -2.56 -4.42 -17.15
N ASN A 73 -1.35 -4.09 -17.60
CA ASN A 73 -0.66 -2.85 -17.26
C ASN A 73 -1.20 -1.67 -18.12
N LYS A 74 -2.49 -1.72 -18.45
CA LYS A 74 -3.20 -0.76 -19.32
C LYS A 74 -4.36 -0.05 -18.62
N GLU A 75 -4.91 -0.60 -17.53
CA GLU A 75 -6.03 0.04 -16.82
C GLU A 75 -5.57 1.21 -15.91
N TYR A 76 -4.26 1.33 -15.66
CA TYR A 76 -3.68 2.40 -14.85
C TYR A 76 -3.32 3.68 -15.63
N ASP A 77 -3.29 3.61 -16.97
CA ASP A 77 -2.96 4.77 -17.84
C ASP A 77 -4.23 5.62 -18.13
N ASP A 78 -5.41 4.99 -18.17
CA ASP A 78 -6.70 5.67 -18.35
C ASP A 78 -7.24 6.32 -17.06
N LEU A 79 -6.61 6.05 -15.90
CA LEU A 79 -7.05 6.57 -14.59
C LEU A 79 -6.64 8.04 -14.35
N TYR A 80 -5.80 8.60 -15.22
CA TYR A 80 -5.39 10.01 -15.22
C TYR A 80 -5.65 10.67 -16.58
N SER A 81 -6.89 10.58 -17.07
CA SER A 81 -7.41 11.39 -18.18
C SER A 81 -8.79 11.95 -17.84
#